data_AF-A0A942PV98-F1
#
_entry.id   AF-A0A942PV98-F1
#
_cell.length_a   1.000
_cell.length_b   1.000
_cell.length_c   1.000
_cell.angle_alpha   90.00
_cell.angle_beta   90.00
_cell.angle_gamma   90.00
#
_symmetry.space_group_name_H-M   'P 1'
#
loop_
_entity.id
_entity.type
_entity.pdbx_description
1 polymer ?
#
loop_
_entity_poly.entity_id
_entity_poly.type
_entity_poly.pdbx_seq_one_letter_code
_entity_poly.pdbx_strand_id
1 'polypeptide(L)'
;MSIPKQSKKSPNAEVRISLVCSAEQRKKIRMLAAQEDKSMNEFLLSLVEEKEKRCPLCETYGPNELTIKTMKESDKGENLERYKNNDEFWEAMGLDNVDTDKH
;
A
#
# COMPACT_ATOMS: atom_id res chain seq x y z
N MET A 1 25.89 -32.47 -22.29
CA MET A 1 25.48 -31.45 -21.30
C MET A 1 23.98 -31.22 -21.48
N SER A 2 23.16 -31.71 -20.56
CA SER A 2 21.69 -31.60 -20.65
C SER A 2 21.24 -30.35 -19.91
N ILE A 3 20.61 -29.42 -20.63
CA ILE A 3 20.01 -28.21 -20.05
C ILE A 3 18.76 -28.64 -19.27
N PRO A 4 18.64 -28.32 -17.96
CA PRO A 4 17.45 -28.67 -17.20
C PRO A 4 16.26 -27.83 -17.68
N LYS A 5 15.19 -28.52 -18.10
CA LYS A 5 13.90 -27.91 -18.48
C LYS A 5 13.33 -27.12 -17.29
N GLN A 6 13.24 -25.80 -17.43
CA GLN A 6 12.48 -24.98 -16.48
C GLN A 6 10.98 -25.24 -16.69
N SER A 7 10.35 -25.90 -15.73
CA SER A 7 8.90 -26.07 -15.68
C SER A 7 8.25 -24.73 -15.31
N LYS A 8 7.36 -24.22 -16.17
CA LYS A 8 6.53 -23.05 -15.89
C LYS A 8 5.65 -23.35 -14.67
N LYS A 9 5.92 -22.71 -13.52
CA LYS A 9 5.07 -22.84 -12.32
C LYS A 9 3.79 -22.02 -12.52
N SER A 10 2.65 -22.57 -12.10
CA SER A 10 1.38 -21.85 -12.09
C SER A 10 1.45 -20.69 -11.08
N PRO A 11 0.75 -19.57 -11.34
CA PRO A 11 0.75 -18.40 -10.43
C PRO A 11 0.21 -18.70 -9.03
N ASN A 12 -0.56 -19.79 -8.87
CA ASN A 12 -1.11 -20.26 -7.58
C ASN A 12 -0.41 -21.52 -7.04
N ALA A 13 0.82 -21.80 -7.47
CA ALA A 13 1.56 -22.92 -6.92
C ALA A 13 1.90 -22.67 -5.45
N GLU A 14 1.46 -23.55 -4.55
CA GLU A 14 1.91 -23.52 -3.16
C GLU A 14 3.43 -23.67 -3.09
N VAL A 15 4.09 -22.77 -2.37
CA VAL A 15 5.53 -22.79 -2.15
C VAL A 15 5.81 -22.93 -0.66
N ARG A 16 6.66 -23.90 -0.32
CA ARG A 16 7.11 -24.11 1.06
C ARG A 16 8.36 -23.27 1.34
N ILE A 17 8.33 -22.55 2.46
CA ILE A 17 9.46 -21.78 2.98
C ILE A 17 10.01 -22.49 4.23
N SER A 18 11.33 -22.59 4.33
CA SER A 18 12.03 -23.08 5.52
C SER A 18 12.87 -21.94 6.10
N LEU A 19 12.67 -21.62 7.38
CA LEU A 19 13.38 -20.57 8.09
C LEU A 19 14.33 -21.19 9.13
N VAL A 20 15.61 -20.79 9.10
CA VAL A 20 16.57 -21.10 10.15
C VAL A 20 16.60 -19.93 11.13
N CYS A 21 16.35 -20.20 12.41
CA CYS A 21 16.37 -19.19 13.47
C CYS A 21 16.82 -19.83 14.80
N SER A 22 17.26 -19.00 15.74
CA SER A 22 17.61 -19.47 17.08
C SER A 22 16.37 -19.91 17.87
N ALA A 23 16.57 -20.71 18.91
CA ALA A 23 15.47 -21.11 19.81
C ALA A 23 14.77 -19.90 20.45
N GLU A 24 15.53 -18.86 20.80
CA GLU A 24 14.99 -17.61 21.34
C GLU A 24 14.15 -16.86 20.31
N GLN A 25 14.62 -16.74 19.07
CA GLN A 25 13.86 -16.10 17.99
C GLN A 25 12.56 -16.84 17.72
N ARG A 26 12.61 -18.18 17.64
CA ARG A 26 11.41 -19.00 17.48
C ARG A 26 10.40 -18.79 18.61
N LYS A 27 10.88 -18.69 19.85
CA LYS A 27 10.02 -18.41 21.02
C LYS A 27 9.38 -17.03 20.91
N LYS A 28 10.14 -16.00 20.55
CA LYS A 28 9.63 -14.64 20.33
C LYS A 28 8.57 -14.60 19.24
N ILE A 29 8.81 -15.22 18.09
CA ILE A 29 7.84 -15.31 16.99
C ILE A 29 6.54 -15.97 17.47
N ARG A 30 6.65 -17.08 18.22
CA ARG A 30 5.46 -17.76 18.77
C ARG A 30 4.69 -16.88 19.74
N MET A 31 5.38 -16.13 20.61
CA MET A 31 4.73 -15.21 21.55
C MET A 31 4.00 -14.09 20.83
N LEU A 32 4.62 -13.47 19.82
CA LEU A 32 3.99 -12.43 19.02
C LEU A 32 2.76 -12.95 18.25
N ALA A 33 2.88 -14.12 17.63
CA ALA A 33 1.76 -14.76 16.95
C ALA A 33 0.57 -15.01 17.90
N ALA A 34 0.85 -15.47 19.13
CA ALA A 34 -0.17 -15.70 20.14
C ALA A 34 -0.81 -14.41 20.67
N GLN A 35 -0.09 -13.28 20.69
CA GLN A 35 -0.67 -11.97 21.06
C GLN A 35 -1.72 -11.49 20.05
N GLU A 36 -1.63 -11.95 18.81
CA GLU A 36 -2.57 -11.62 17.72
C GLU A 36 -3.55 -12.75 17.42
N ASP A 37 -3.64 -13.79 18.27
CA ASP A 37 -4.46 -14.99 18.06
C ASP A 37 -4.21 -15.70 16.71
N LYS A 38 -2.97 -15.66 16.22
CA LYS A 38 -2.54 -16.26 14.95
C LYS A 38 -1.63 -17.46 15.16
N SER A 39 -1.66 -18.40 14.21
CA SER A 39 -0.58 -19.38 14.08
C SER A 39 0.73 -18.69 13.67
N MET A 40 1.87 -19.36 13.90
CA MET A 40 3.16 -18.82 13.47
C MET A 40 3.23 -18.56 11.96
N ASN A 41 2.58 -19.40 11.15
CA ASN A 41 2.60 -19.25 9.69
C ASN A 41 1.76 -18.04 9.26
N GLU A 42 0.55 -17.91 9.80
CA GLU A 42 -0.32 -16.75 9.53
C GLU A 42 0.33 -15.45 9.98
N PHE A 43 0.98 -15.45 11.15
CA PHE A 43 1.72 -14.30 11.63
C PHE A 43 2.83 -13.90 10.66
N LEU A 44 3.69 -14.86 10.25
CA LEU A 44 4.77 -14.58 9.30
C LEU A 44 4.27 -14.10 7.94
N LEU A 45 3.18 -14.68 7.42
CA LEU A 45 2.56 -14.22 6.16
C LEU A 45 1.98 -12.81 6.30
N SER A 46 1.34 -12.50 7.43
CA SER A 46 0.77 -11.17 7.66
C SER A 46 1.82 -10.07 7.69
N LEU A 47 3.05 -10.37 8.15
CA LEU A 47 4.17 -9.43 8.09
C LEU A 47 4.62 -9.15 6.65
N VAL A 48 4.56 -10.16 5.78
CA VAL A 48 4.87 -10.02 4.35
C VAL A 48 3.81 -9.15 3.67
N GLU A 49 2.53 -9.44 3.92
CA GLU A 49 1.43 -8.63 3.38
C GLU A 49 1.47 -7.18 3.88
N GLU A 50 1.80 -6.96 5.16
CA GLU A 50 1.94 -5.61 5.70
C GLU A 50 3.10 -4.86 5.02
N LYS A 51 4.19 -5.56 4.70
CA LYS A 51 5.30 -4.99 3.95
C LYS A 51 4.96 -4.71 2.49
N GLU A 52 4.10 -5.52 1.87
CA GLU A 52 3.62 -5.30 0.50
C GLU A 52 2.62 -4.14 0.43
N LYS A 53 1.73 -4.03 1.41
CA LYS A 53 0.78 -2.91 1.55
C LYS A 53 1.47 -1.59 1.91
N ARG A 54 2.64 -1.66 2.53
CA ARG A 54 3.45 -0.47 2.80
C ARG A 54 3.96 0.11 1.49
N CYS A 55 3.37 1.24 1.13
CA CYS A 55 3.83 2.11 0.06
C CYS A 55 5.29 2.56 0.33
N PRO A 56 6.28 2.10 -0.48
CA PRO A 56 7.70 2.44 -0.26
C PRO A 56 7.96 3.95 -0.42
N LEU A 57 7.18 4.60 -1.28
CA LEU A 57 7.20 6.04 -1.49
C LEU A 57 6.79 6.79 -0.22
N CYS A 58 5.89 6.23 0.57
CA CYS A 58 5.33 6.87 1.75
C CYS A 58 6.29 6.84 2.96
N GLU A 59 7.17 5.82 3.06
CA GLU A 59 8.22 5.77 4.10
C GLU A 59 9.41 6.71 3.80
N THR A 60 9.68 7.01 2.52
CA THR A 60 10.85 7.80 2.10
C THR A 60 10.49 9.24 1.71
N TYR A 61 9.30 9.44 1.14
CA TYR A 61 8.80 10.70 0.62
C TYR A 61 7.44 10.98 1.24
N GLY A 62 7.46 11.38 2.51
CA GLY A 62 6.30 12.02 3.13
C GLY A 62 5.91 13.31 2.40
N PRO A 63 4.70 13.84 2.65
CA PRO A 63 4.30 15.13 2.11
C PRO A 63 5.35 16.20 2.44
N ASN A 64 5.71 17.02 1.45
CA ASN A 64 6.61 18.14 1.68
C ASN A 64 5.96 19.20 2.59
N GLU A 65 6.74 20.17 3.06
CA GLU A 65 6.27 21.18 4.01
C GLU A 65 5.03 21.94 3.50
N LEU A 66 5.01 22.27 2.21
CA LEU A 66 3.86 22.92 1.58
C LEU A 66 2.60 22.05 1.66
N THR A 67 2.72 20.76 1.32
CA THR A 67 1.59 19.82 1.36
C THR A 67 1.07 19.66 2.79
N ILE A 68 1.96 19.53 3.78
CA ILE A 68 1.59 19.45 5.20
C ILE A 68 0.84 20.71 5.63
N LYS A 69 1.31 21.89 5.22
CA LYS A 69 0.67 23.17 5.54
C LYS A 69 -0.73 23.24 4.92
N THR A 70 -0.88 22.93 3.64
CA THR A 70 -2.18 22.96 2.94
C THR A 70 -3.18 21.98 3.57
N MET A 71 -2.74 20.78 3.97
CA MET A 71 -3.59 19.83 4.69
C MET A 71 -4.10 20.41 6.02
N LYS A 72 -3.22 21.03 6.82
CA LYS A 72 -3.60 21.63 8.11
C LYS A 72 -4.55 22.83 7.97
N GLU A 73 -4.37 23.65 6.95
CA GLU A 73 -5.28 24.76 6.65
C GLU A 73 -6.65 24.22 6.24
N SER A 74 -6.68 23.19 5.39
CA SER A 74 -7.92 22.52 4.97
C SER A 74 -8.68 21.90 6.14
N ASP A 75 -8.00 21.23 7.08
CA ASP A 75 -8.60 20.64 8.28
C ASP A 75 -9.27 21.68 9.19
N LYS A 76 -8.77 22.93 9.16
CA LYS A 76 -9.36 24.06 9.89
C LYS A 76 -10.47 24.77 9.11
N GLY A 77 -10.72 24.37 7.88
CA GLY A 77 -11.65 25.05 6.98
C GLY A 77 -11.10 26.34 6.38
N GLU A 78 -9.78 26.56 6.45
CA GLU A 78 -9.11 27.73 5.90
C GLU A 78 -8.75 27.48 4.42
N ASN A 79 -8.77 28.53 3.60
CA ASN A 79 -8.38 28.47 2.18
C ASN A 79 -9.15 27.43 1.33
N LEU A 80 -10.42 27.18 1.69
CA LEU A 80 -11.31 26.30 0.92
C LEU A 80 -12.24 27.10 0.02
N GLU A 81 -12.26 26.79 -1.27
CA GLU A 81 -13.29 27.26 -2.20
C GLU A 81 -14.45 26.29 -2.23
N ARG A 82 -15.68 26.83 -2.32
CA ARG A 82 -16.91 26.04 -2.41
C ARG A 82 -17.60 26.36 -3.71
N TYR A 83 -18.01 25.31 -4.40
CA TYR A 83 -18.74 25.40 -5.65
C TYR A 83 -20.11 24.77 -5.48
N LYS A 84 -21.09 25.26 -6.24
CA LYS A 84 -22.48 24.80 -6.15
C LYS A 84 -22.67 23.42 -6.78
N ASN A 85 -21.87 23.10 -7.81
CA ASN A 85 -21.91 21.84 -8.54
C ASN A 85 -20.54 21.52 -9.18
N ASN A 86 -20.42 20.36 -9.81
CA ASN A 86 -19.19 19.92 -10.46
C ASN A 86 -18.83 20.74 -11.70
N ASP A 87 -19.83 21.26 -12.43
CA ASP A 87 -19.59 22.04 -13.65
C ASP A 87 -18.83 23.34 -13.32
N GLU A 88 -19.26 24.05 -12.29
CA GLU A 88 -18.62 25.25 -11.76
C GLU A 88 -17.20 24.97 -11.22
N PHE A 89 -17.00 23.81 -10.59
CA PHE A 89 -15.67 23.39 -10.11
C PHE A 89 -14.68 23.20 -11.27
N TRP A 90 -15.09 22.52 -12.34
CA TRP A 90 -14.21 22.27 -13.49
C TRP A 90 -13.91 23.55 -14.27
N GLU A 91 -14.92 24.42 -14.45
CA GLU A 91 -14.75 25.75 -15.04
C GLU A 91 -13.72 26.58 -14.24
N ALA A 92 -13.83 26.61 -12.91
CA ALA A 92 -12.88 27.32 -12.04
C ALA A 92 -11.46 26.73 -12.07
N MET A 93 -11.33 25.41 -12.29
CA MET A 93 -10.03 24.74 -12.46
C MET A 93 -9.43 24.94 -13.86
N GLY A 94 -10.09 25.68 -14.76
CA GLY A 94 -9.66 25.90 -16.14
C GLY A 94 -9.71 24.63 -16.99
N LEU A 95 -10.49 23.64 -16.56
CA LEU A 95 -10.74 22.40 -17.27
C LEU A 95 -12.12 22.50 -17.93
N ASP A 96 -12.25 23.40 -18.90
CA ASP A 96 -13.42 23.42 -19.76
C ASP A 96 -13.49 22.10 -20.53
N ASN A 97 -14.69 21.51 -20.53
CA ASN A 97 -15.05 20.26 -21.17
C ASN A 97 -14.24 20.02 -22.45
N VAL A 98 -13.21 19.16 -22.37
CA VAL A 98 -12.65 18.52 -23.57
C VAL A 98 -13.85 17.83 -24.21
N ASP A 99 -14.28 18.34 -25.35
CA ASP A 99 -15.42 17.88 -26.14
C ASP A 99 -15.67 16.40 -25.92
N THR A 100 -16.68 16.07 -25.11
CA THR A 100 -17.30 14.75 -25.19
C THR A 100 -18.24 14.77 -26.38
N ASP A 101 -17.66 14.90 -27.57
CA ASP A 101 -18.39 14.67 -28.81
C ASP A 101 -17.46 14.12 -29.91
N LYS A 102 -17.86 12.95 -30.41
CA LYS A 102 -17.50 12.27 -31.69
C LYS A 102 -16.31 11.30 -31.69
N HIS A 103 -16.55 10.03 -31.32
CA HIS A 103 -16.88 8.95 -32.26
C HIS A 103 -17.06 7.58 -31.56
#